data_AF-A0A3C0BEK7-F1
#
_entry.id   AF-A0A3C0BEK7-F1
#
_cell.length_a   1.000
_cell.length_b   1.000
_cell.length_c   1.000
_cell.angle_alpha   90.00
_cell.angle_beta   90.00
_cell.angle_gamma   90.00
#
_symmetry.space_group_name_H-M   'P 1'
#
loop_
_entity.id
_entity.type
_entity.pdbx_description
1 polymer ?
#
loop_
_entity_poly.entity_id
_entity_poly.type
_entity_poly.pdbx_seq_one_letter_code
_entity_poly.pdbx_strand_id
1 'polypeptide(L)'
;YNAANRQWQKHPLPESQPRVVKILQHASDIYVLTRSNLYLIEDGSSDARALDLPLPDKHDGKVSLFRTTWIIHSGELLGLTGKLIVDLTGLILILLTLTGFYYTFAPSLAKRTGQQLKSRLKKFNRFSIRWHNRLGVYWMAILLITTITGMFLRPPLLIPIANGRISPLGGNHRTNFWHDKLRDMVIDSAGKRIIISTSEGFWHWELNDINAKARSFSVQPPVSVMGINVFEPIHDSLFLIGSFSGLYKWNIPENTVIDAVTGLPATPRENSSPFGSLAVAGVLMEKNEPTALFDYDAGWIPLKKGLHPAPMPGELKETPLSLWNFSLEIHTGRILSLILGDFYILYVPLMGICLLMILITGFWMWMKQQKRKKPKKGDKYNENYHSG
;
A
#
# COMPACT_ATOMS: atom_id res chain seq x y z
N TYR A 1 -9.19 -27.78 5.25
CA TYR A 1 -9.59 -28.49 4.01
C TYR A 1 -10.57 -29.59 4.39
N ASN A 2 -11.75 -29.64 3.79
CA ASN A 2 -12.71 -30.72 4.04
C ASN A 2 -12.32 -31.91 3.16
N ALA A 3 -11.74 -32.94 3.77
CA ALA A 3 -11.23 -34.12 3.05
C ALA A 3 -12.34 -34.96 2.42
N ALA A 4 -13.54 -35.01 3.03
CA ALA A 4 -14.68 -35.76 2.51
C ALA A 4 -15.18 -35.18 1.18
N ASN A 5 -15.32 -33.85 1.12
CA ASN A 5 -15.79 -33.14 -0.07
C ASN A 5 -14.64 -32.71 -0.99
N ARG A 6 -13.39 -32.95 -0.60
CA ARG A 6 -12.16 -32.49 -1.27
C ARG A 6 -12.16 -31.00 -1.60
N GLN A 7 -12.75 -30.19 -0.72
CA GLN A 7 -12.96 -28.76 -0.96
C GLN A 7 -12.44 -27.91 0.21
N TRP A 8 -11.92 -26.74 -0.13
CA TRP A 8 -11.61 -25.70 0.84
C TRP A 8 -12.92 -25.06 1.31
N GLN A 9 -13.23 -25.21 2.58
CA GLN A 9 -14.38 -24.57 3.23
C GLN A 9 -13.86 -23.45 4.12
N LYS A 10 -14.53 -22.29 4.05
CA LYS A 10 -14.20 -21.13 4.87
C LYS A 10 -14.69 -21.35 6.30
N HIS A 11 -13.79 -21.28 7.26
CA HIS A 11 -14.17 -21.20 8.68
C HIS A 11 -14.73 -19.80 8.97
N PRO A 12 -15.93 -19.67 9.57
CA PRO A 12 -16.47 -18.38 9.92
C PRO A 12 -15.63 -17.73 11.04
N LEU A 13 -15.46 -16.41 10.96
CA LEU A 13 -14.95 -15.59 12.05
C LEU A 13 -16.00 -14.51 12.35
N PRO A 14 -16.07 -13.97 13.59
CA PRO A 14 -17.01 -12.91 13.94
C PRO A 14 -16.94 -11.65 13.05
N GLU A 15 -15.79 -11.40 12.43
CA GLU A 15 -15.58 -10.30 11.49
C GLU A 15 -16.19 -10.61 10.10
N SER A 16 -16.85 -9.63 9.47
CA SER A 16 -17.49 -9.81 8.15
C SER A 16 -16.48 -10.11 7.03
N GLN A 17 -15.32 -9.44 7.04
CA GLN A 17 -14.26 -9.59 6.03
C GLN A 17 -12.88 -9.72 6.70
N PRO A 18 -12.62 -10.85 7.38
CA PRO A 18 -11.39 -11.02 8.15
C PRO A 18 -10.21 -11.10 7.21
N ARG A 19 -9.18 -10.30 7.49
CA ARG A 19 -7.87 -10.41 6.85
C ARG A 19 -6.94 -11.13 7.81
N VAL A 20 -6.96 -12.44 7.76
CA VAL A 20 -6.10 -13.31 8.58
C VAL A 20 -4.65 -13.10 8.17
N VAL A 21 -3.79 -12.86 9.15
CA VAL A 21 -2.35 -12.64 8.95
C VAL A 21 -1.50 -13.72 9.59
N LYS A 22 -1.98 -14.36 10.67
CA LYS A 22 -1.27 -15.46 11.33
C LYS A 22 -2.25 -16.43 11.97
N ILE A 23 -1.91 -17.71 11.94
CA ILE A 23 -2.58 -18.77 12.68
C ILE A 23 -1.50 -19.51 13.46
N LEU A 24 -1.68 -19.67 14.77
CA LEU A 24 -0.77 -20.41 15.64
C LEU A 24 -1.55 -21.43 16.43
N GLN A 25 -0.96 -22.60 16.61
CA GLN A 25 -1.43 -23.58 17.58
C GLN A 25 -0.57 -23.51 18.84
N HIS A 26 -1.19 -23.51 20.00
CA HIS A 26 -0.51 -23.61 21.28
C HIS A 26 -1.28 -24.55 22.20
N ALA A 27 -0.59 -25.60 22.67
CA ALA A 27 -1.23 -26.75 23.29
C ALA A 27 -2.35 -27.30 22.37
N SER A 28 -3.58 -27.33 22.86
CA SER A 28 -4.76 -27.80 22.15
C SER A 28 -5.54 -26.68 21.46
N ASP A 29 -5.20 -25.41 21.72
CA ASP A 29 -5.95 -24.26 21.24
C ASP A 29 -5.31 -23.62 20.00
N ILE A 30 -6.14 -22.95 19.20
CA ILE A 30 -5.74 -22.25 17.98
C ILE A 30 -5.99 -20.75 18.12
N TYR A 31 -4.94 -19.97 17.96
CA TYR A 31 -4.99 -18.52 17.89
C TYR A 31 -5.02 -18.07 16.44
N VAL A 32 -5.99 -17.22 16.09
CA VAL A 32 -6.14 -16.64 14.76
C VAL A 32 -6.04 -15.13 14.85
N LEU A 33 -4.97 -14.57 14.27
CA LEU A 33 -4.75 -13.14 14.21
C LEU A 33 -5.27 -12.60 12.87
N THR A 34 -6.17 -11.63 12.92
CA THR A 34 -6.50 -10.77 11.77
C THR A 34 -5.79 -9.45 11.89
N ARG A 35 -5.86 -8.60 10.84
CA ARG A 35 -5.27 -7.25 10.91
C ARG A 35 -5.85 -6.37 12.03
N SER A 36 -6.98 -6.75 12.62
CA SER A 36 -7.71 -5.94 13.60
C SER A 36 -8.01 -6.65 14.93
N ASN A 37 -8.16 -7.97 14.92
CA ASN A 37 -8.61 -8.72 16.10
C ASN A 37 -7.76 -9.97 16.30
N LEU A 38 -7.73 -10.45 17.54
CA LEU A 38 -7.21 -11.77 17.89
C LEU A 38 -8.39 -12.67 18.27
N TYR A 39 -8.42 -13.87 17.72
CA TYR A 39 -9.43 -14.88 18.03
C TYR A 39 -8.79 -16.11 18.65
N LEU A 40 -9.53 -16.76 19.54
CA LEU A 40 -9.21 -18.06 20.11
C LEU A 40 -10.26 -19.08 19.65
N ILE A 41 -9.80 -20.22 19.17
CA ILE A 41 -10.61 -21.41 18.93
C ILE A 41 -10.10 -22.44 19.93
N GLU A 42 -10.90 -22.72 20.94
CA GLU A 42 -10.60 -23.67 22.00
C GLU A 42 -10.74 -25.11 21.47
N ASP A 43 -9.99 -26.05 22.06
CA ASP A 43 -10.05 -27.45 21.65
C ASP A 43 -11.48 -28.02 21.68
N GLY A 44 -11.84 -28.76 20.63
CA GLY A 44 -13.17 -29.32 20.44
C GLY A 44 -14.27 -28.30 20.06
N SER A 45 -13.98 -27.00 20.03
CA SER A 45 -14.91 -25.96 19.58
C SER A 45 -14.74 -25.63 18.09
N SER A 46 -15.85 -25.36 17.41
CA SER A 46 -15.84 -24.75 16.07
C SER A 46 -15.98 -23.23 16.10
N ASP A 47 -16.20 -22.65 17.27
CA ASP A 47 -16.53 -21.23 17.40
C ASP A 47 -15.29 -20.41 17.74
N ALA A 48 -15.04 -19.37 16.94
CA ALA A 48 -13.95 -18.44 17.17
C ALA A 48 -14.38 -17.32 18.11
N ARG A 49 -13.85 -17.32 19.34
CA ARG A 49 -14.10 -16.28 20.35
C ARG A 49 -13.13 -15.11 20.16
N ALA A 50 -13.65 -13.89 20.09
CA ALA A 50 -12.82 -12.69 20.06
C ALA A 50 -12.16 -12.47 21.42
N LEU A 51 -10.85 -12.23 21.43
CA LEU A 51 -10.11 -11.79 22.59
C LEU A 51 -10.02 -10.27 22.59
N ASP A 52 -10.31 -9.64 23.72
CA ASP A 52 -10.21 -8.20 23.86
C ASP A 52 -8.74 -7.80 24.05
N LEU A 53 -8.26 -6.91 23.19
CA LEU A 53 -6.88 -6.43 23.24
C LEU A 53 -6.89 -5.01 23.82
N PRO A 54 -6.62 -4.83 25.12
CA PRO A 54 -6.69 -3.52 25.75
C PRO A 54 -5.70 -2.52 25.15
N LEU A 55 -6.02 -1.24 25.33
CA LEU A 55 -5.18 -0.12 24.89
C LEU A 55 -3.77 -0.17 25.53
N PRO A 56 -2.73 0.18 24.78
CA PRO A 56 -1.37 0.27 25.32
C PRO A 56 -1.19 1.51 26.22
N ASP A 57 -0.31 1.40 27.23
CA ASP A 57 -0.08 2.43 28.26
C ASP A 57 0.45 3.77 27.73
N LYS A 58 1.03 3.80 26.51
CA LYS A 58 1.67 4.99 25.92
C LYS A 58 1.26 5.18 24.46
N HIS A 59 -0.01 5.54 24.22
CA HIS A 59 -0.48 5.93 22.89
C HIS A 59 -0.63 7.45 22.80
N ASP A 60 -0.12 8.04 21.72
CA ASP A 60 -0.18 9.49 21.44
C ASP A 60 -1.44 9.90 20.66
N GLY A 61 -2.33 8.94 20.38
CA GLY A 61 -3.54 9.13 19.58
C GLY A 61 -3.30 9.45 18.09
N LYS A 62 -2.05 9.45 17.62
CA LYS A 62 -1.69 9.79 16.24
C LYS A 62 -1.57 8.55 15.36
N VAL A 63 -1.85 8.72 14.07
CA VAL A 63 -1.74 7.70 13.03
C VAL A 63 -0.59 8.02 12.07
N SER A 64 -0.06 6.99 11.40
CA SER A 64 0.98 7.12 10.38
C SER A 64 0.52 8.02 9.22
N LEU A 65 1.36 9.00 8.86
CA LEU A 65 1.15 9.87 7.71
C LEU A 65 1.23 9.08 6.40
N PHE A 66 2.22 8.20 6.25
CA PHE A 66 2.32 7.28 5.10
C PHE A 66 1.02 6.48 4.90
N ARG A 67 0.51 5.87 5.98
CA ARG A 67 -0.74 5.11 5.91
C ARG A 67 -1.93 5.99 5.56
N THR A 68 -1.99 7.20 6.12
CA THR A 68 -3.08 8.14 5.81
C THR A 68 -3.04 8.56 4.34
N THR A 69 -1.86 8.84 3.79
CA THR A 69 -1.67 9.11 2.36
C THR A 69 -2.13 7.93 1.50
N TRP A 70 -1.85 6.69 1.92
CA TRP A 70 -2.30 5.48 1.22
C TRP A 70 -3.83 5.34 1.23
N ILE A 71 -4.46 5.56 2.37
CA ILE A 71 -5.92 5.49 2.54
C ILE A 71 -6.63 6.57 1.71
N ILE A 72 -6.04 7.76 1.58
CA ILE A 72 -6.54 8.81 0.69
C ILE A 72 -6.37 8.40 -0.79
N HIS A 73 -5.18 7.95 -1.17
CA HIS A 73 -4.87 7.58 -2.56
C HIS A 73 -5.76 6.44 -3.07
N SER A 74 -6.02 5.44 -2.23
CA SER A 74 -6.87 4.28 -2.55
C SER A 74 -8.37 4.57 -2.43
N GLY A 75 -8.75 5.73 -1.88
CA GLY A 75 -10.15 6.06 -1.62
C GLY A 75 -10.75 5.31 -0.42
N GLU A 76 -9.97 4.53 0.32
CA GLU A 76 -10.44 3.79 1.50
C GLU A 76 -10.94 4.72 2.63
N LEU A 77 -10.56 6.00 2.61
CA LEU A 77 -11.03 7.00 3.58
C LEU A 77 -12.56 7.08 3.65
N LEU A 78 -13.24 6.92 2.51
CA LEU A 78 -14.71 6.95 2.40
C LEU A 78 -15.31 5.55 2.20
N GLY A 79 -14.57 4.49 2.56
CA GLY A 79 -15.00 3.12 2.40
C GLY A 79 -15.19 2.72 0.93
N LEU A 80 -16.28 1.99 0.63
CA LEU A 80 -16.56 1.53 -0.74
C LEU A 80 -16.78 2.69 -1.72
N THR A 81 -17.51 3.73 -1.29
CA THR A 81 -17.80 4.90 -2.14
C THR A 81 -16.51 5.58 -2.60
N GLY A 82 -15.54 5.78 -1.70
CA GLY A 82 -14.27 6.39 -2.07
C GLY A 82 -13.43 5.53 -3.01
N LYS A 83 -13.41 4.20 -2.81
CA LYS A 83 -12.74 3.27 -3.74
C LYS A 83 -13.32 3.39 -5.16
N LEU A 84 -14.66 3.40 -5.28
CA LEU A 84 -15.34 3.58 -6.56
C LEU A 84 -15.02 4.94 -7.21
N ILE A 85 -14.88 6.01 -6.41
CA ILE A 85 -14.46 7.33 -6.92
C ILE A 85 -13.03 7.27 -7.48
N VAL A 86 -12.10 6.59 -6.81
CA VAL A 86 -10.72 6.44 -7.29
C VAL A 86 -10.66 5.56 -8.54
N ASP A 87 -11.42 4.46 -8.59
CA ASP A 87 -11.53 3.61 -9.78
C ASP A 87 -12.05 4.41 -10.99
N LEU A 88 -13.10 5.21 -10.78
CA LEU A 88 -13.63 6.12 -11.80
C LEU A 88 -12.60 7.19 -12.19
N THR A 89 -11.77 7.66 -11.25
CA THR A 89 -10.67 8.59 -11.53
C THR A 89 -9.66 7.99 -12.49
N GLY A 90 -9.31 6.71 -12.33
CA GLY A 90 -8.46 5.97 -13.27
C GLY A 90 -9.06 5.94 -14.68
N LEU A 91 -10.36 5.63 -14.80
CA LEU A 91 -11.07 5.64 -16.09
C LEU A 91 -11.11 7.04 -16.72
N ILE A 92 -11.39 8.08 -15.93
CA ILE A 92 -11.38 9.47 -16.39
C ILE A 92 -9.98 9.86 -16.87
N LEU A 93 -8.92 9.48 -16.16
CA LEU A 93 -7.55 9.77 -16.56
C LEU A 93 -7.19 9.09 -17.89
N ILE A 94 -7.62 7.84 -18.11
CA ILE A 94 -7.47 7.15 -19.39
C ILE A 94 -8.18 7.94 -20.49
N LEU A 95 -9.44 8.32 -20.28
CA LEU A 95 -10.22 9.11 -21.25
C LEU A 95 -9.57 10.46 -21.55
N LEU A 96 -9.10 11.19 -20.53
CA LEU A 96 -8.41 12.47 -20.68
C LEU A 96 -7.10 12.31 -21.47
N THR A 97 -6.35 11.25 -21.18
CA THR A 97 -5.12 10.92 -21.91
C THR A 97 -5.41 10.64 -23.38
N LEU A 98 -6.33 9.72 -23.69
CA LEU A 98 -6.69 9.37 -25.06
C LEU A 98 -7.25 10.56 -25.86
N THR A 99 -8.13 11.36 -25.24
CA THR A 99 -8.69 12.54 -25.89
C THR A 99 -7.67 13.67 -26.04
N GLY A 100 -6.71 13.80 -25.12
CA GLY A 100 -5.58 14.72 -25.21
C GLY A 100 -4.61 14.36 -26.34
N PHE A 101 -4.23 13.07 -26.45
CA PHE A 101 -3.46 12.55 -27.58
C PHE A 101 -4.19 12.78 -28.90
N TYR A 102 -5.48 12.42 -28.97
CA TYR A 102 -6.29 12.66 -30.15
C TYR A 102 -6.30 14.15 -30.53
N TYR A 103 -6.50 15.07 -29.59
CA TYR A 103 -6.49 16.50 -29.88
C TYR A 103 -5.15 17.00 -30.43
N THR A 104 -4.04 16.55 -29.85
CA THR A 104 -2.69 16.99 -30.24
C THR A 104 -2.29 16.45 -31.61
N PHE A 105 -2.61 15.19 -31.91
CA PHE A 105 -2.15 14.51 -33.13
C PHE A 105 -3.19 14.50 -34.28
N ALA A 106 -4.50 14.56 -34.00
CA ALA A 106 -5.51 14.55 -35.07
C ALA A 106 -5.37 15.65 -36.14
N PRO A 107 -4.92 16.89 -35.84
CA PRO A 107 -4.72 17.91 -36.86
C PRO A 107 -3.67 17.55 -37.91
N SER A 108 -2.63 16.79 -37.56
CA SER A 108 -1.60 16.36 -38.52
C SER A 108 -2.10 15.22 -39.41
N LEU A 109 -2.89 14.29 -38.85
CA LEU A 109 -3.56 13.21 -39.58
C LEU A 109 -4.65 13.73 -40.55
N ALA A 110 -5.41 14.74 -40.14
CA ALA A 110 -6.49 15.34 -40.94
C ALA A 110 -6.00 16.17 -42.14
N LYS A 111 -4.71 16.54 -42.20
CA LYS A 111 -4.11 17.20 -43.37
C LYS A 111 -4.01 16.26 -44.58
N ARG A 112 -4.10 14.93 -44.38
CA ARG A 112 -3.91 13.90 -45.42
C ARG A 112 -5.22 13.23 -45.88
N THR A 113 -6.39 13.78 -45.53
CA THR A 113 -7.70 13.11 -45.75
C THR A 113 -8.73 13.98 -46.48
N GLY A 114 -9.63 13.34 -47.22
CA GLY A 114 -10.64 13.99 -48.07
C GLY A 114 -11.69 14.83 -47.34
N GLN A 115 -12.38 15.72 -48.08
CA GLN A 115 -13.26 16.77 -47.56
C GLN A 115 -14.44 16.26 -46.70
N GLN A 116 -15.05 15.12 -47.04
CA GLN A 116 -16.13 14.52 -46.23
C GLN A 116 -15.63 13.96 -44.90
N LEU A 117 -14.47 13.29 -44.89
CA LEU A 117 -13.88 12.74 -43.67
C LEU A 117 -13.40 13.88 -42.75
N LYS A 118 -12.88 14.97 -43.33
CA LYS A 118 -12.49 16.20 -42.61
C LYS A 118 -13.65 16.83 -41.83
N SER A 119 -14.87 16.84 -42.37
CA SER A 119 -16.04 17.42 -41.69
C SER A 119 -16.51 16.56 -40.51
N ARG A 120 -16.55 15.23 -40.68
CA ARG A 120 -16.87 14.26 -39.61
C ARG A 120 -15.84 14.33 -38.47
N LEU A 121 -14.54 14.33 -38.80
CA LEU A 121 -13.45 14.48 -37.84
C LEU A 121 -13.55 15.81 -37.07
N LYS A 122 -13.93 16.91 -37.73
CA LYS A 122 -14.12 18.21 -37.08
C LYS A 122 -15.30 18.22 -36.09
N LYS A 123 -16.38 17.48 -36.36
CA LYS A 123 -17.51 17.33 -35.43
C LYS A 123 -17.12 16.48 -34.22
N PHE A 124 -16.48 15.34 -34.46
CA PHE A 124 -16.00 14.45 -33.40
C PHE A 124 -14.94 15.14 -32.52
N ASN A 125 -14.02 15.90 -33.13
CA ASN A 125 -13.02 16.67 -32.39
C ASN A 125 -13.66 17.72 -31.47
N ARG A 126 -14.67 18.46 -31.95
CA ARG A 126 -15.40 19.41 -31.10
C ARG A 126 -16.12 18.73 -29.93
N PHE A 127 -16.69 17.55 -30.15
CA PHE A 127 -17.32 16.76 -29.09
C PHE A 127 -16.27 16.28 -28.08
N SER A 128 -15.18 15.67 -28.54
CA SER A 128 -14.08 15.18 -27.72
C SER A 128 -13.49 16.28 -26.83
N ILE A 129 -13.14 17.44 -27.39
CA ILE A 129 -12.59 18.58 -26.63
C ILE A 129 -13.57 19.09 -25.58
N ARG A 130 -14.87 19.16 -25.90
CA ARG A 130 -15.89 19.62 -24.93
C ARG A 130 -15.95 18.70 -23.72
N TRP A 131 -15.94 17.38 -23.94
CA TRP A 131 -15.96 16.40 -22.86
C TRP A 131 -14.64 16.35 -22.11
N HIS A 132 -13.50 16.38 -22.81
CA HIS A 132 -12.18 16.47 -22.21
C HIS A 132 -12.09 17.65 -21.23
N ASN A 133 -12.49 18.85 -21.66
CA ASN A 133 -12.47 20.03 -20.80
C ASN A 133 -13.47 19.95 -19.63
N ARG A 134 -14.68 19.43 -19.85
CA ARG A 134 -15.67 19.28 -18.77
C ARG A 134 -15.20 18.29 -17.72
N LEU A 135 -14.78 17.09 -18.14
CA LEU A 135 -14.29 16.06 -17.23
C LEU A 135 -13.03 16.53 -16.49
N GLY A 136 -12.07 17.12 -17.21
CA GLY A 136 -10.84 17.63 -16.58
C GLY A 136 -11.11 18.70 -15.52
N VAL A 137 -12.04 19.63 -15.77
CA VAL A 137 -12.39 20.69 -14.82
C VAL A 137 -13.18 20.15 -13.63
N TYR A 138 -14.21 19.33 -13.86
CA TYR A 138 -15.03 18.79 -12.77
C TYR A 138 -14.25 17.82 -11.88
N TRP A 139 -13.32 17.06 -12.46
CA TRP A 139 -12.51 16.08 -11.74
C TRP A 139 -11.16 16.64 -11.24
N MET A 140 -10.88 17.93 -11.48
CA MET A 140 -9.58 18.57 -11.22
C MET A 140 -9.09 18.34 -9.78
N ALA A 141 -9.94 18.60 -8.79
CA ALA A 141 -9.55 18.47 -7.38
C ALA A 141 -9.18 17.02 -7.03
N ILE A 142 -9.96 16.05 -7.50
CA ILE A 142 -9.71 14.62 -7.25
C ILE A 142 -8.43 14.19 -7.97
N LEU A 143 -8.24 14.57 -9.24
CA LEU A 143 -7.02 14.28 -10.00
C LEU A 143 -5.76 14.84 -9.33
N LEU A 144 -5.81 16.06 -8.80
CA LEU A 144 -4.70 16.66 -8.06
C LEU A 144 -4.40 15.87 -6.79
N ILE A 145 -5.42 15.56 -5.98
CA ILE A 145 -5.25 14.78 -4.74
C ILE A 145 -4.68 13.40 -5.04
N THR A 146 -5.24 12.66 -6.00
CA THR A 146 -4.76 11.31 -6.35
C THR A 146 -3.34 11.34 -6.89
N THR A 147 -2.98 12.36 -7.69
CA THR A 147 -1.62 12.51 -8.24
C THR A 147 -0.61 12.83 -7.14
N ILE A 148 -0.90 13.83 -6.30
CA ILE A 148 0.00 14.23 -5.20
C ILE A 148 0.18 13.07 -4.23
N THR A 149 -0.92 12.46 -3.76
CA THR A 149 -0.82 11.32 -2.84
C THR A 149 -0.04 10.16 -3.45
N GLY A 150 -0.28 9.82 -4.73
CA GLY A 150 0.45 8.75 -5.43
C GLY A 150 1.96 9.03 -5.53
N MET A 151 2.36 10.27 -5.79
CA MET A 151 3.77 10.68 -5.83
C MET A 151 4.49 10.43 -4.49
N PHE A 152 3.82 10.72 -3.36
CA PHE A 152 4.39 10.55 -2.03
C PHE A 152 4.40 9.09 -1.53
N LEU A 153 3.70 8.17 -2.20
CA LEU A 153 3.71 6.74 -1.84
C LEU A 153 4.91 5.97 -2.40
N ARG A 154 5.84 6.66 -3.09
CA ARG A 154 7.06 6.05 -3.62
C ARG A 154 8.29 6.91 -3.29
N PRO A 155 9.47 6.30 -3.11
CA PRO A 155 10.71 7.06 -2.99
C PRO A 155 10.96 7.94 -4.24
N PRO A 156 11.66 9.08 -4.10
CA PRO A 156 12.23 9.63 -2.87
C PRO A 156 11.21 10.39 -2.00
N LEU A 157 10.03 10.74 -2.52
CA LEU A 157 9.04 11.56 -1.80
C LEU A 157 8.38 10.84 -0.61
N LEU A 158 8.47 9.51 -0.56
CA LEU A 158 8.04 8.73 0.60
C LEU A 158 8.89 8.99 1.85
N ILE A 159 10.20 9.24 1.69
CA ILE A 159 11.16 9.39 2.80
C ILE A 159 10.68 10.43 3.84
N PRO A 160 10.32 11.67 3.47
CA PRO A 160 9.88 12.68 4.44
C PRO A 160 8.56 12.34 5.15
N ILE A 161 7.73 11.44 4.62
CA ILE A 161 6.45 11.07 5.22
C ILE A 161 6.43 9.70 5.89
N ALA A 162 7.47 8.88 5.69
CA ALA A 162 7.56 7.50 6.15
C ALA A 162 7.31 7.38 7.66
N ASN A 163 7.99 8.23 8.43
CA ASN A 163 7.94 8.25 9.89
C ASN A 163 7.04 9.36 10.46
N GLY A 164 6.38 10.14 9.58
CA GLY A 164 5.48 11.21 9.97
C GLY A 164 4.22 10.67 10.67
N ARG A 165 3.73 11.39 11.68
CA ARG A 165 2.50 11.04 12.41
C ARG A 165 1.57 12.24 12.47
N ILE A 166 0.27 12.02 12.25
CA ILE A 166 -0.77 13.06 12.24
C ILE A 166 -1.98 12.64 13.06
N SER A 167 -2.82 13.61 13.42
CA SER A 167 -4.13 13.30 14.02
C SER A 167 -5.01 12.52 13.01
N PRO A 168 -5.81 11.55 13.46
CA PRO A 168 -6.69 10.78 12.59
C PRO A 168 -7.62 11.67 11.75
N LEU A 169 -7.69 11.41 10.44
CA LEU A 169 -8.62 12.11 9.54
C LEU A 169 -9.98 11.42 9.51
N GLY A 170 -11.05 12.20 9.64
CA GLY A 170 -12.43 11.73 9.60
C GLY A 170 -12.85 11.06 10.90
N GLY A 171 -13.72 11.71 11.67
CA GLY A 171 -14.19 11.35 13.03
C GLY A 171 -14.89 10.00 13.21
N ASN A 172 -14.71 9.05 12.29
CA ASN A 172 -14.92 7.65 12.57
C ASN A 172 -13.81 7.20 13.52
N HIS A 173 -14.03 7.42 14.82
CA HIS A 173 -13.34 6.69 15.87
C HIS A 173 -13.60 5.21 15.59
N ARG A 174 -12.67 4.54 14.91
CA ARG A 174 -12.71 3.08 14.86
C ARG A 174 -12.64 2.66 16.33
N THR A 175 -13.73 2.06 16.81
CA THR A 175 -13.88 1.66 18.23
C THR A 175 -12.74 0.76 18.68
N ASN A 176 -12.20 -0.02 17.74
CA ASN A 176 -11.01 -0.83 17.92
C ASN A 176 -9.72 -0.05 17.54
N PHE A 177 -8.89 0.25 18.55
CA PHE A 177 -7.58 0.89 18.39
C PHE A 177 -6.64 0.09 17.48
N TRP A 178 -6.69 -1.24 17.54
CA TRP A 178 -5.85 -2.16 16.77
C TRP A 178 -6.32 -2.33 15.33
N HIS A 179 -7.39 -1.64 14.92
CA HIS A 179 -7.96 -1.80 13.61
C HIS A 179 -6.91 -1.59 12.49
N ASP A 180 -6.65 -2.68 11.77
CA ASP A 180 -5.66 -2.76 10.71
C ASP A 180 -4.24 -2.29 11.15
N LYS A 181 -3.88 -2.57 12.40
CA LYS A 181 -2.52 -2.38 12.93
C LYS A 181 -1.77 -3.69 13.12
N LEU A 182 -2.46 -4.81 13.35
CA LEU A 182 -1.83 -6.10 13.64
C LEU A 182 -1.23 -6.70 12.35
N ARG A 183 -0.05 -7.32 12.45
CA ARG A 183 0.73 -7.79 11.30
C ARG A 183 1.18 -9.23 11.40
N ASP A 184 1.69 -9.66 12.55
CA ASP A 184 2.10 -11.04 12.81
C ASP A 184 2.13 -11.28 14.33
N MET A 185 2.20 -12.54 14.77
CA MET A 185 2.37 -12.89 16.18
C MET A 185 3.25 -14.12 16.36
N VAL A 186 3.81 -14.25 17.58
CA VAL A 186 4.48 -15.44 18.08
C VAL A 186 4.07 -15.68 19.53
N ILE A 187 4.12 -16.95 19.95
CA ILE A 187 3.94 -17.33 21.35
C ILE A 187 5.31 -17.66 21.93
N ASP A 188 5.73 -16.86 22.92
CA ASP A 188 6.95 -17.05 23.68
C ASP A 188 6.65 -17.96 24.88
N SER A 189 6.91 -19.25 24.71
CA SER A 189 6.64 -20.25 25.75
C SER A 189 7.54 -20.04 26.98
N ALA A 190 8.79 -19.62 26.79
CA ALA A 190 9.73 -19.36 27.89
C ALA A 190 9.31 -18.14 28.72
N GLY A 191 8.89 -17.06 28.04
CA GLY A 191 8.38 -15.84 28.68
C GLY A 191 6.90 -15.88 29.07
N LYS A 192 6.18 -16.99 28.82
CA LYS A 192 4.73 -17.16 29.05
C LYS A 192 3.90 -15.98 28.52
N ARG A 193 4.20 -15.52 27.31
CA ARG A 193 3.59 -14.34 26.70
C ARG A 193 3.30 -14.54 25.23
N ILE A 194 2.30 -13.82 24.74
CA ILE A 194 2.05 -13.65 23.31
C ILE A 194 2.65 -12.31 22.88
N ILE A 195 3.39 -12.30 21.77
CA ILE A 195 3.99 -11.11 21.22
C ILE A 195 3.36 -10.86 19.85
N ILE A 196 2.83 -9.66 19.65
CA ILE A 196 2.19 -9.25 18.41
C ILE A 196 2.99 -8.10 17.80
N SER A 197 3.38 -8.29 16.54
CA SER A 197 3.94 -7.24 15.72
C SER A 197 2.82 -6.39 15.14
N THR A 198 2.99 -5.07 15.21
CA THR A 198 2.03 -4.09 14.70
C THR A 198 2.73 -3.09 13.80
N SER A 199 1.95 -2.29 13.06
CA SER A 199 2.49 -1.17 12.28
C SER A 199 3.17 -0.08 13.12
N GLU A 200 3.06 -0.15 14.45
CA GLU A 200 3.60 0.83 15.40
C GLU A 200 4.63 0.20 16.36
N GLY A 201 5.08 -1.03 16.09
CA GLY A 201 6.05 -1.77 16.91
C GLY A 201 5.50 -3.07 17.51
N PHE A 202 6.23 -3.63 18.45
CA PHE A 202 5.93 -4.91 19.10
C PHE A 202 5.31 -4.69 20.48
N TRP A 203 4.22 -5.41 20.72
CA TRP A 203 3.49 -5.40 21.97
C TRP A 203 3.35 -6.83 22.49
N HIS A 204 3.30 -6.99 23.80
CA HIS A 204 3.10 -8.30 24.40
C HIS A 204 2.05 -8.29 25.51
N TRP A 205 1.42 -9.46 25.66
CA TRP A 205 0.43 -9.77 26.69
C TRP A 205 0.84 -11.06 27.39
N GLU A 206 0.45 -11.20 28.65
CA GLU A 206 0.64 -12.45 29.38
C GLU A 206 -0.31 -13.51 28.80
N LEU A 207 0.20 -14.73 28.55
CA LEU A 207 -0.54 -15.74 27.80
C LEU A 207 -1.82 -16.18 28.54
N ASN A 208 -1.77 -16.20 29.87
CA ASN A 208 -2.89 -16.58 30.73
C ASN A 208 -3.84 -15.40 31.03
N ASP A 209 -3.46 -14.17 30.69
CA ASP A 209 -4.26 -12.97 30.94
C ASP A 209 -4.10 -11.98 29.79
N ILE A 210 -4.70 -12.33 28.65
CA ILE A 210 -4.69 -11.50 27.43
C ILE A 210 -5.48 -10.19 27.65
N ASN A 211 -6.37 -10.15 28.64
CA ASN A 211 -7.13 -8.96 29.00
C ASN A 211 -6.30 -7.97 29.83
N ALA A 212 -5.10 -8.37 30.29
CA ALA A 212 -4.16 -7.45 30.91
C ALA A 212 -3.62 -6.44 29.88
N LYS A 213 -3.18 -5.28 30.37
CA LYS A 213 -2.69 -4.21 29.49
C LYS A 213 -1.49 -4.65 28.64
N ALA A 214 -1.49 -4.21 27.38
CA ALA A 214 -0.39 -4.42 26.44
C ALA A 214 0.88 -3.69 26.92
N ARG A 215 2.00 -4.42 26.99
CA ARG A 215 3.31 -3.86 27.37
C ARG A 215 4.22 -3.76 26.14
N SER A 216 5.00 -2.68 26.07
CA SER A 216 6.01 -2.47 25.02
C SER A 216 7.37 -2.97 25.47
N PHE A 217 8.20 -3.38 24.52
CA PHE A 217 9.62 -3.66 24.78
C PHE A 217 10.46 -2.39 24.75
N SER A 218 11.50 -2.34 25.58
CA SER A 218 12.49 -1.25 25.64
C SER A 218 13.35 -1.21 24.38
N VAL A 219 13.79 -2.36 23.89
CA VAL A 219 14.51 -2.51 22.62
C VAL A 219 13.67 -3.34 21.67
N GLN A 220 13.51 -2.83 20.44
CA GLN A 220 12.73 -3.45 19.39
C GLN A 220 13.53 -3.50 18.08
N PRO A 221 13.37 -4.57 17.29
CA PRO A 221 14.04 -4.70 16.00
C PRO A 221 13.46 -3.70 14.98
N PRO A 222 14.28 -3.15 14.07
CA PRO A 222 13.80 -2.30 13.00
C PRO A 222 12.87 -3.06 12.04
N VAL A 223 11.69 -2.51 11.76
CA VAL A 223 10.75 -3.06 10.77
C VAL A 223 10.45 -1.99 9.72
N SER A 224 10.49 -2.37 8.44
CA SER A 224 10.16 -1.47 7.33
C SER A 224 8.72 -0.94 7.43
N VAL A 225 8.46 0.24 6.87
CA VAL A 225 7.09 0.79 6.72
C VAL A 225 6.17 -0.12 5.90
N MET A 226 6.75 -1.04 5.12
CA MET A 226 6.02 -2.06 4.37
C MET A 226 5.53 -3.22 5.25
N GLY A 227 5.99 -3.31 6.50
CA GLY A 227 5.59 -4.32 7.47
C GLY A 227 6.63 -5.42 7.68
N ILE A 228 6.34 -6.27 8.66
CA ILE A 228 7.11 -7.47 8.99
C ILE A 228 6.76 -8.59 7.99
N ASN A 229 7.78 -9.34 7.59
CA ASN A 229 7.64 -10.49 6.68
C ASN A 229 8.05 -11.81 7.34
N VAL A 230 8.86 -11.74 8.41
CA VAL A 230 9.32 -12.91 9.18
C VAL A 230 9.20 -12.58 10.65
N PHE A 231 8.46 -13.43 11.39
CA PHE A 231 8.43 -13.43 12.84
C PHE A 231 8.45 -14.87 13.35
N GLU A 232 9.65 -15.42 13.48
CA GLU A 232 9.83 -16.85 13.75
C GLU A 232 10.62 -17.08 15.04
N PRO A 233 10.20 -18.02 15.91
CA PRO A 233 10.96 -18.39 17.09
C PRO A 233 12.20 -19.22 16.70
N ILE A 234 13.33 -18.95 17.38
CA ILE A 234 14.53 -19.80 17.30
C ILE A 234 14.58 -20.70 18.54
N HIS A 235 14.79 -20.13 19.73
CA HIS A 235 14.70 -20.81 21.03
C HIS A 235 14.57 -19.77 22.16
N ASP A 236 14.10 -20.14 23.35
CA ASP A 236 14.23 -19.34 24.60
C ASP A 236 14.08 -17.81 24.49
N SER A 237 12.94 -17.32 23.96
CA SER A 237 12.68 -15.88 23.77
C SER A 237 13.67 -15.16 22.82
N LEU A 238 14.36 -15.91 21.96
CA LEU A 238 15.12 -15.45 20.80
C LEU A 238 14.29 -15.62 19.53
N PHE A 239 14.10 -14.53 18.80
CA PHE A 239 13.27 -14.48 17.60
C PHE A 239 14.07 -14.03 16.39
N LEU A 240 13.73 -14.57 15.22
CA LEU A 240 14.17 -14.09 13.94
C LEU A 240 13.11 -13.13 13.37
N ILE A 241 13.54 -11.91 13.07
CA ILE A 241 12.69 -10.81 12.64
C ILE A 241 13.18 -10.33 11.29
N GLY A 242 12.33 -10.41 10.28
CA GLY A 242 12.68 -10.04 8.91
C GLY A 242 11.67 -9.07 8.33
N SER A 243 12.17 -8.06 7.65
CA SER A 243 11.37 -7.18 6.80
C SER A 243 12.23 -6.61 5.68
N PHE A 244 11.67 -5.74 4.85
CA PHE A 244 12.48 -5.05 3.85
C PHE A 244 13.61 -4.19 4.42
N SER A 245 13.67 -3.93 5.74
CA SER A 245 14.83 -3.27 6.38
C SER A 245 16.03 -4.20 6.61
N GLY A 246 15.83 -5.52 6.63
CA GLY A 246 16.87 -6.50 6.95
C GLY A 246 16.36 -7.70 7.75
N LEU A 247 17.31 -8.52 8.21
CA LEU A 247 17.09 -9.70 9.04
C LEU A 247 17.79 -9.51 10.39
N TYR A 248 17.06 -9.68 11.49
CA TYR A 248 17.54 -9.42 12.84
C TYR A 248 17.24 -10.59 13.78
N LYS A 249 18.19 -10.90 14.66
CA LYS A 249 17.99 -11.75 15.83
C LYS A 249 17.62 -10.85 17.01
N TRP A 250 16.45 -11.07 17.59
CA TRP A 250 15.95 -10.31 18.72
C TRP A 250 15.93 -11.18 19.97
N ASN A 251 16.84 -10.90 20.91
CA ASN A 251 16.96 -11.59 22.18
C ASN A 251 16.30 -10.74 23.26
N ILE A 252 15.15 -11.20 23.75
CA ILE A 252 14.37 -10.44 24.75
C ILE A 252 15.06 -10.45 26.13
N PRO A 253 15.51 -11.59 26.70
CA PRO A 253 16.21 -11.61 27.98
C PRO A 253 17.43 -10.69 28.04
N GLU A 254 18.24 -10.67 26.98
CA GLU A 254 19.45 -9.83 26.91
C GLU A 254 19.16 -8.39 26.48
N ASN A 255 17.93 -8.11 26.04
CA ASN A 255 17.51 -6.82 25.52
C ASN A 255 18.38 -6.36 24.32
N THR A 256 18.75 -7.31 23.45
CA THR A 256 19.63 -7.07 22.29
C THR A 256 18.93 -7.35 20.97
N VAL A 257 19.29 -6.58 19.94
CA VAL A 257 18.93 -6.85 18.55
C VAL A 257 20.23 -6.86 17.75
N ILE A 258 20.48 -7.98 17.09
CA ILE A 258 21.70 -8.21 16.29
C ILE A 258 21.27 -8.42 14.83
N ASP A 259 21.92 -7.74 13.90
CA ASP A 259 21.75 -7.99 12.48
C ASP A 259 22.27 -9.40 12.15
N ALA A 260 21.38 -10.25 11.63
CA ALA A 260 21.67 -11.66 11.42
C ALA A 260 22.69 -11.92 10.31
N VAL A 261 22.95 -10.93 9.45
CA VAL A 261 23.89 -11.01 8.33
C VAL A 261 25.27 -10.55 8.77
N THR A 262 25.35 -9.40 9.46
CA THR A 262 26.63 -8.79 9.86
C THR A 262 27.14 -9.24 11.23
N GLY A 263 26.25 -9.73 12.10
CA GLY A 263 26.57 -10.08 13.49
C GLY A 263 26.76 -8.86 14.40
N LEU A 264 26.50 -7.65 13.91
CA LEU A 264 26.64 -6.40 14.68
C LEU A 264 25.31 -5.97 15.32
N PRO A 265 25.33 -5.15 16.38
CA PRO A 265 24.11 -4.56 16.94
C PRO A 265 23.32 -3.80 15.87
N ALA A 266 22.00 -4.00 15.84
CA ALA A 266 21.13 -3.31 14.90
C ALA A 266 21.06 -1.81 15.25
N THR A 267 21.49 -0.97 14.32
CA THR A 267 21.32 0.48 14.43
C THR A 267 20.02 0.89 13.73
N PRO A 268 19.15 1.69 14.38
CA PRO A 268 18.02 2.29 13.69
C PRO A 268 18.55 3.16 12.53
N ARG A 269 18.21 2.80 11.29
CA ARG A 269 18.60 3.63 10.14
C ARG A 269 17.71 4.87 10.08
N GLU A 270 18.11 5.95 10.74
CA GLU A 270 17.44 7.24 10.61
C GLU A 270 17.60 7.77 9.17
N ASN A 271 16.50 8.24 8.57
CA ASN A 271 16.47 8.97 7.29
C ASN A 271 17.07 8.26 6.05
N SER A 272 17.06 6.93 6.02
CA SER A 272 17.49 6.15 4.85
C SER A 272 16.32 5.58 4.05
N SER A 273 16.61 4.96 2.89
CA SER A 273 15.61 4.22 2.09
C SER A 273 14.79 3.27 2.99
N PRO A 274 13.47 3.11 2.75
CA PRO A 274 12.66 2.11 3.47
C PRO A 274 13.10 0.65 3.22
N PHE A 275 14.05 0.46 2.29
CA PHE A 275 14.72 -0.79 1.99
C PHE A 275 16.13 -0.81 2.60
N GLY A 276 16.42 -1.89 3.32
CA GLY A 276 17.72 -2.25 3.84
C GLY A 276 18.68 -2.71 2.74
N SER A 277 19.88 -3.14 3.15
CA SER A 277 20.82 -3.81 2.24
C SER A 277 20.37 -5.21 1.82
N LEU A 278 19.35 -5.75 2.50
CA LEU A 278 18.74 -7.03 2.22
C LEU A 278 17.22 -6.87 2.40
N ALA A 279 16.46 -7.03 1.32
CA ALA A 279 15.02 -6.81 1.31
C ALA A 279 14.31 -8.13 1.64
N VAL A 280 14.33 -8.52 2.92
CA VAL A 280 13.81 -9.82 3.36
C VAL A 280 12.31 -9.92 3.11
N ALA A 281 11.91 -10.78 2.19
CA ALA A 281 10.53 -11.11 1.86
C ALA A 281 10.02 -12.35 2.62
N GLY A 282 10.92 -13.21 3.11
CA GLY A 282 10.57 -14.40 3.88
C GLY A 282 11.80 -15.20 4.30
N VAL A 283 11.61 -16.20 5.15
CA VAL A 283 12.64 -17.16 5.56
C VAL A 283 12.01 -18.55 5.59
N LEU A 284 12.76 -19.56 5.15
CA LEU A 284 12.43 -20.96 5.37
C LEU A 284 13.07 -21.41 6.68
N MET A 285 12.24 -21.87 7.61
CA MET A 285 12.67 -22.44 8.90
C MET A 285 12.56 -23.96 8.86
N GLU A 286 13.61 -24.66 9.28
CA GLU A 286 13.58 -26.10 9.55
C GLU A 286 14.13 -26.36 10.94
N LYS A 287 13.35 -27.07 11.78
CA LYS A 287 13.72 -27.38 13.16
C LYS A 287 14.20 -26.14 13.95
N ASN A 288 13.48 -25.03 13.79
CA ASN A 288 13.78 -23.72 14.37
C ASN A 288 15.10 -23.07 13.93
N GLU A 289 15.71 -23.54 12.84
CA GLU A 289 16.86 -22.90 12.23
C GLU A 289 16.53 -22.35 10.84
N PRO A 290 17.01 -21.15 10.48
CA PRO A 290 16.82 -20.63 9.14
C PRO A 290 17.70 -21.39 8.13
N THR A 291 17.08 -21.99 7.11
CA THR A 291 17.78 -22.79 6.08
C THR A 291 17.89 -22.06 4.75
N ALA A 292 16.91 -21.21 4.43
CA ALA A 292 16.95 -20.35 3.26
C ALA A 292 16.29 -19.01 3.55
N LEU A 293 16.73 -17.99 2.82
CA LEU A 293 16.20 -16.65 2.83
C LEU A 293 15.50 -16.39 1.49
N PHE A 294 14.40 -15.65 1.53
CA PHE A 294 13.77 -15.10 0.33
C PHE A 294 14.01 -13.59 0.33
N ASP A 295 14.89 -13.14 -0.55
CA ASP A 295 15.07 -11.73 -0.84
C ASP A 295 14.04 -11.28 -1.89
N TYR A 296 13.56 -10.05 -1.77
CA TYR A 296 12.53 -9.49 -2.63
C TYR A 296 12.93 -9.44 -4.12
N ASP A 297 14.21 -9.16 -4.40
CA ASP A 297 14.72 -9.00 -5.76
C ASP A 297 15.48 -10.26 -6.22
N ALA A 298 16.36 -10.79 -5.37
CA ALA A 298 17.19 -11.95 -5.71
C ALA A 298 16.45 -13.31 -5.58
N GLY A 299 15.29 -13.34 -4.92
CA GLY A 299 14.52 -14.55 -4.72
C GLY A 299 15.15 -15.47 -3.67
N TRP A 300 15.22 -16.76 -3.97
CA TRP A 300 15.68 -17.78 -3.01
C TRP A 300 17.20 -17.78 -2.85
N ILE A 301 17.66 -17.67 -1.60
CA ILE A 301 19.07 -17.65 -1.21
C ILE A 301 19.31 -18.76 -0.15
N PRO A 302 20.22 -19.72 -0.39
CA PRO A 302 20.54 -20.74 0.61
C PRO A 302 21.32 -20.14 1.78
N LEU A 303 20.93 -20.47 3.02
CA LEU A 303 21.71 -20.15 4.23
C LEU A 303 22.59 -21.31 4.69
N LYS A 304 22.32 -22.53 4.20
CA LYS A 304 23.16 -23.72 4.41
C LYS A 304 23.70 -24.25 3.08
N LYS A 305 24.94 -24.74 3.09
CA LYS A 305 25.57 -25.35 1.91
C LYS A 305 24.81 -26.60 1.48
N GLY A 306 24.70 -26.81 0.16
CA GLY A 306 24.08 -28.01 -0.42
C GLY A 306 22.55 -27.98 -0.49
N LEU A 307 21.91 -26.87 -0.10
CA LEU A 307 20.49 -26.66 -0.36
C LEU A 307 20.29 -26.11 -1.78
N HIS A 308 19.20 -26.55 -2.40
CA HIS A 308 18.74 -26.06 -3.70
C HIS A 308 17.26 -25.70 -3.59
N PRO A 309 16.78 -24.71 -4.38
CA PRO A 309 15.36 -24.41 -4.42
C PRO A 309 14.62 -25.61 -5.00
N ALA A 310 13.42 -25.88 -4.49
CA ALA A 310 12.55 -26.88 -5.09
C ALA A 310 12.25 -26.49 -6.55
N PRO A 311 12.25 -27.44 -7.50
CA PRO A 311 11.93 -27.13 -8.89
C PRO A 311 10.50 -26.57 -8.95
N MET A 312 10.32 -25.52 -9.76
CA MET A 312 8.99 -24.97 -10.01
C MET A 312 8.11 -26.05 -10.67
N PRO A 313 6.92 -26.36 -10.10
CA PRO A 313 5.98 -27.27 -10.73
C PRO A 313 5.67 -26.88 -12.17
N GLY A 314 5.57 -27.86 -13.07
CA GLY A 314 5.35 -27.61 -14.50
C GLY A 314 4.07 -26.82 -14.76
N GLU A 315 3.04 -27.06 -13.95
CA GLU A 315 1.74 -26.39 -13.99
C GLU A 315 1.85 -24.89 -13.71
N LEU A 316 2.77 -24.47 -12.83
CA LEU A 316 2.98 -23.06 -12.50
C LEU A 316 3.85 -22.34 -13.53
N LYS A 317 4.75 -23.07 -14.20
CA LYS A 317 5.69 -22.51 -15.17
C LYS A 317 5.00 -21.84 -16.36
N GLU A 318 3.85 -22.36 -16.78
CA GLU A 318 3.07 -21.82 -17.89
C GLU A 318 2.02 -20.78 -17.46
N THR A 319 1.87 -20.55 -16.15
CA THR A 319 0.85 -19.63 -15.65
C THR A 319 1.25 -18.18 -15.95
N PRO A 320 0.44 -17.41 -16.71
CA PRO A 320 0.77 -16.03 -17.01
C PRO A 320 0.65 -15.15 -15.77
N LEU A 321 1.35 -14.01 -15.78
CA LEU A 321 1.13 -12.96 -14.79
C LEU A 321 -0.32 -12.47 -14.87
N SER A 322 -0.97 -12.36 -13.71
CA SER A 322 -2.30 -11.78 -13.63
C SER A 322 -2.30 -10.34 -14.17
N LEU A 323 -3.41 -9.93 -14.79
CA LEU A 323 -3.55 -8.55 -15.28
C LEU A 323 -3.34 -7.54 -14.16
N TRP A 324 -3.73 -7.88 -12.93
CA TRP A 324 -3.50 -7.04 -11.76
C TRP A 324 -2.01 -6.86 -11.46
N ASN A 325 -1.24 -7.95 -11.41
CA ASN A 325 0.21 -7.89 -11.18
C ASN A 325 0.91 -7.10 -12.30
N PHE A 326 0.59 -7.40 -13.56
CA PHE A 326 1.14 -6.69 -14.70
C PHE A 326 0.82 -5.19 -14.67
N SER A 327 -0.44 -4.85 -14.39
CA SER A 327 -0.87 -3.44 -14.27
C SER A 327 -0.17 -2.74 -13.11
N LEU A 328 0.11 -3.45 -12.00
CA LEU A 328 0.88 -2.91 -10.88
C LEU A 328 2.34 -2.63 -11.26
N GLU A 329 2.99 -3.51 -12.03
CA GLU A 329 4.35 -3.28 -12.53
C GLU A 329 4.43 -2.03 -13.43
N ILE A 330 3.43 -1.83 -14.29
CA ILE A 330 3.32 -0.63 -15.13
C ILE A 330 3.02 0.60 -14.27
N HIS A 331 1.99 0.54 -13.42
CA HIS A 331 1.53 1.67 -12.60
C HIS A 331 2.66 2.21 -11.71
N THR A 332 3.49 1.30 -11.18
CA THR A 332 4.60 1.65 -10.28
C THR A 332 5.89 1.97 -11.02
N GLY A 333 5.93 1.79 -12.35
CA GLY A 333 7.11 2.01 -13.18
C GLY A 333 8.20 0.94 -13.04
N ARG A 334 7.96 -0.11 -12.25
CA ARG A 334 8.95 -1.18 -12.01
C ARG A 334 9.32 -1.94 -13.27
N ILE A 335 8.41 -2.06 -14.24
CA ILE A 335 8.73 -2.65 -15.55
C ILE A 335 9.88 -1.93 -16.28
N LEU A 336 10.14 -0.66 -15.95
CA LEU A 336 11.23 0.12 -16.54
C LEU A 336 12.59 -0.12 -15.87
N SER A 337 12.64 -0.89 -14.77
CA SER A 337 13.91 -1.23 -14.09
C SER A 337 14.88 -1.95 -15.02
N LEU A 338 14.37 -2.76 -15.96
CA LEU A 338 15.19 -3.45 -16.97
C LEU A 338 15.96 -2.48 -17.88
N ILE A 339 15.43 -1.27 -18.10
CA ILE A 339 16.00 -0.28 -19.02
C ILE A 339 16.74 0.83 -18.26
N LEU A 340 16.17 1.28 -17.13
CA LEU A 340 16.64 2.43 -16.36
C LEU A 340 17.50 2.06 -15.15
N GLY A 341 17.60 0.78 -14.79
CA GLY A 341 18.21 0.36 -13.54
C GLY A 341 17.57 1.07 -12.34
N ASP A 342 18.35 1.40 -11.31
CA ASP A 342 17.88 2.05 -10.07
C ASP A 342 17.19 3.41 -10.30
N PHE A 343 17.44 4.07 -11.43
CA PHE A 343 16.77 5.33 -11.77
C PHE A 343 15.26 5.17 -12.05
N TYR A 344 14.74 3.94 -12.19
CA TYR A 344 13.31 3.69 -12.33
C TYR A 344 12.49 4.28 -11.17
N ILE A 345 13.09 4.42 -9.98
CA ILE A 345 12.46 5.03 -8.79
C ILE A 345 11.97 6.45 -9.08
N LEU A 346 12.63 7.18 -10.00
CA LEU A 346 12.24 8.54 -10.39
C LEU A 346 11.04 8.57 -11.36
N TYR A 347 10.61 7.45 -11.91
CA TYR A 347 9.51 7.41 -12.88
C TYR A 347 8.21 8.01 -12.32
N VAL A 348 7.76 7.52 -11.16
CA VAL A 348 6.51 7.97 -10.52
C VAL A 348 6.53 9.47 -10.17
N PRO A 349 7.55 10.01 -9.48
CA PRO A 349 7.58 11.44 -9.16
C PRO A 349 7.70 12.32 -10.41
N LEU A 350 8.50 11.95 -11.41
CA LEU A 350 8.62 12.73 -12.65
C LEU A 350 7.33 12.72 -13.46
N MET A 351 6.70 11.56 -13.63
CA MET A 351 5.42 11.46 -14.32
C MET A 351 4.31 12.21 -13.56
N GLY A 352 4.34 12.16 -12.23
CA GLY A 352 3.46 12.95 -11.37
C GLY A 352 3.63 14.45 -11.58
N ILE A 353 4.87 14.96 -11.63
CA ILE A 353 5.15 16.38 -11.93
C ILE A 353 4.63 16.76 -13.33
N CYS A 354 4.89 15.93 -14.34
CA CYS A 354 4.36 16.12 -15.70
C CYS A 354 2.82 16.20 -15.71
N LEU A 355 2.15 15.28 -15.01
CA LEU A 355 0.70 15.27 -14.90
C LEU A 355 0.18 16.51 -14.18
N LEU A 356 0.79 16.92 -13.06
CA LEU A 356 0.43 18.15 -12.34
C LEU A 356 0.58 19.38 -13.23
N MET A 357 1.67 19.48 -13.99
CA MET A 357 1.86 20.58 -14.94
C MET A 357 0.76 20.61 -15.99
N ILE A 358 0.41 19.46 -16.59
CA ILE A 358 -0.66 19.37 -17.60
C ILE A 358 -2.02 19.76 -17.01
N LEU A 359 -2.34 19.27 -15.81
CA LEU A 359 -3.60 19.59 -15.13
C LEU A 359 -3.70 21.08 -14.81
N ILE A 360 -2.67 21.66 -14.19
CA ILE A 360 -2.65 23.07 -13.78
C ILE A 360 -2.69 23.98 -15.01
N THR A 361 -1.87 23.72 -16.02
CA THR A 361 -1.84 24.53 -17.26
C THR A 361 -3.14 24.40 -18.04
N GLY A 362 -3.70 23.19 -18.17
CA GLY A 362 -5.00 22.95 -18.81
C GLY A 362 -6.14 23.70 -18.11
N PHE A 363 -6.18 23.66 -16.78
CA PHE A 363 -7.15 24.42 -15.98
C PHE A 363 -6.99 25.93 -16.15
N TRP A 364 -5.75 26.43 -16.10
CA TRP A 364 -5.45 27.84 -16.29
C TRP A 364 -5.87 28.35 -17.69
N MET A 365 -5.59 27.56 -18.74
CA MET A 365 -6.03 27.85 -20.10
C MET A 365 -7.55 27.89 -20.21
N TRP A 366 -8.26 26.94 -19.59
CA TRP A 366 -9.72 26.94 -19.54
C TRP A 366 -10.26 28.20 -18.85
N MET A 367 -9.71 28.59 -17.70
CA MET A 367 -10.09 29.82 -17.00
C MET A 367 -9.90 31.07 -17.88
N LYS A 368 -8.77 31.18 -18.59
CA LYS A 368 -8.50 32.30 -19.51
C LYS A 368 -9.52 32.36 -20.65
N GLN A 369 -9.93 31.21 -21.19
CA GLN A 369 -10.97 31.14 -22.21
C GLN A 369 -12.34 31.56 -21.68
N GLN A 370 -12.72 31.16 -20.46
CA GLN A 370 -13.98 31.58 -19.85
C GLN A 370 -14.01 33.09 -19.56
N LYS A 371 -12.88 33.67 -19.12
CA LYS A 371 -12.75 35.12 -18.92
C LYS A 371 -12.90 35.90 -20.22
N ARG A 372 -12.38 35.41 -21.35
CA ARG A 372 -12.55 36.02 -22.67
C ARG A 372 -13.97 35.95 -23.23
N LYS A 373 -14.78 34.99 -22.77
CA LYS A 373 -16.18 34.83 -23.17
C LYS A 373 -17.15 35.69 -22.36
N LYS A 374 -16.73 36.22 -21.20
CA LYS A 374 -17.54 37.20 -20.47
C LYS A 374 -17.45 38.54 -21.23
N PRO A 375 -18.58 39.16 -21.62
CA PRO A 375 -18.55 40.48 -22.25
C PRO A 375 -17.89 41.47 -21.29
N LYS A 376 -17.02 42.35 -21.81
CA LYS A 376 -16.49 43.47 -21.02
C LYS A 376 -17.69 44.25 -20.48
N LYS A 377 -17.67 44.59 -19.19
CA LYS A 377 -18.75 45.30 -18.49
C LYS A 377 -18.98 46.75 -18.97
N GLY A 378 -18.40 47.14 -20.12
CA GLY A 378 -18.42 48.50 -20.69
C GLY A 378 -19.00 48.64 -22.10
N ASP A 379 -19.26 47.55 -22.84
CA ASP A 379 -19.75 47.66 -24.23
C ASP A 379 -21.29 47.72 -24.34
N LYS A 380 -21.98 48.09 -23.27
CA LYS A 380 -23.46 48.22 -23.23
C LYS A 380 -23.99 49.65 -23.27
N TYR A 381 -23.14 50.68 -23.43
CA TYR A 381 -23.56 52.09 -23.32
C TYR A 381 -23.49 52.94 -24.60
N ASN A 382 -23.14 52.38 -25.76
CA ASN A 382 -23.05 53.16 -27.01
C ASN A 382 -23.91 52.59 -28.15
N GLU A 383 -25.22 52.45 -27.92
CA GLU A 383 -26.16 52.16 -29.02
C GLU A 383 -27.41 53.07 -29.06
N ASN A 384 -27.50 54.09 -28.19
CA ASN A 384 -28.67 54.98 -28.14
C ASN A 384 -28.31 56.47 -28.26
N TYR A 385 -27.64 56.91 -29.33
CA TYR A 385 -27.68 58.32 -29.76
C TYR A 385 -27.32 58.40 -31.25
N HIS A 386 -28.31 58.22 -32.14
CA HIS A 386 -28.41 58.89 -33.44
C HIS A 386 -29.77 58.54 -34.09
N SER A 387 -30.83 59.18 -33.58
CA SER A 387 -32.07 59.42 -34.30
C SER A 387 -32.86 60.47 -33.51
N GLY A 388 -32.75 61.71 -33.97
CA GLY A 388 -33.34 62.91 -33.38
C GLY A 388 -32.77 64.12 -34.09
#